data_AF-C1N4J9-F1
#
_entry.id   AF-C1N4J9-F1
#
_cell.length_a   1.000
_cell.length_b   1.000
_cell.length_c   1.000
_cell.angle_alpha   90.00
_cell.angle_beta   90.00
_cell.angle_gamma   90.00
#
_symmetry.space_group_name_H-M   'P 1'
#
loop_
_entity.id
_entity.type
_entity.pdbx_description
1 polymer ?
#
loop_
_entity_poly.entity_id
_entity_poly.type
_entity_poly.pdbx_seq_one_letter_code
_entity_poly.pdbx_strand_id
1 'polypeptide(L)'
;MFKGTVSIDRNALADAIAASAEAKHGADVVAFARGVGVDAIDFDARVVTLAAKEASDPASVSYEQLVSYDLLVAADGVNSRVRSLLEAAGDVVVDQHSDEMLFKTIRLPAQTPPNYPHDGTVKVAATWRKCFHTWPRGLMSLLAPPCPNGSLTATVILPGGVHAANAGSDVWTFDKISTAEDAARFFAETFPDAFGRDVDAMTGAVSPTRPPEEELERFASARANPGGVTTTISSLAARDGTVALIGDAAHSMWPSLGQGCNARWRRRSISRPRSSPRRGATRRKRWRTSTPCEGRRCGR
;
A
#
# COMPACT_ATOMS: atom_id res chain seq x y z
N MET A 1 -0.97 3.16 -20.45
CA MET A 1 -0.64 3.64 -19.09
C MET A 1 0.14 2.51 -18.41
N PHE A 2 1.21 2.74 -17.63
CA PHE A 2 2.23 1.74 -17.17
C PHE A 2 3.44 1.43 -18.10
N LYS A 3 3.83 2.33 -19.02
CA LYS A 3 5.14 2.17 -19.68
C LYS A 3 6.25 2.49 -18.67
N GLY A 4 7.19 1.56 -18.48
CA GLY A 4 8.36 1.73 -17.62
C GLY A 4 8.20 1.31 -16.15
N THR A 5 7.06 0.74 -15.76
CA THR A 5 6.90 0.10 -14.44
C THR A 5 7.46 -1.32 -14.45
N VAL A 6 8.13 -1.69 -13.36
CA VAL A 6 8.72 -3.02 -13.17
C VAL A 6 8.07 -3.66 -11.95
N SER A 7 7.73 -4.94 -12.06
CA SER A 7 7.32 -5.76 -10.92
C SER A 7 8.56 -6.38 -10.28
N ILE A 8 8.72 -6.19 -8.97
CA ILE A 8 9.89 -6.62 -8.22
C ILE A 8 9.37 -7.35 -6.97
N ASP A 9 10.01 -8.46 -6.63
CA ASP A 9 9.73 -9.15 -5.38
C ASP A 9 10.14 -8.28 -4.17
N ARG A 10 9.25 -8.18 -3.19
CA ARG A 10 9.43 -7.31 -2.02
C ARG A 10 10.64 -7.72 -1.18
N ASN A 11 10.81 -9.02 -0.94
CA ASN A 11 11.86 -9.53 -0.05
C ASN A 11 13.22 -9.40 -0.75
N ALA A 12 13.29 -9.77 -2.03
CA ALA A 12 14.49 -9.61 -2.83
C ALA A 12 14.95 -8.13 -2.88
N LEU A 13 14.03 -7.18 -2.98
CA LEU A 13 14.36 -5.76 -2.94
C LEU A 13 14.88 -5.32 -1.58
N ALA A 14 14.24 -5.74 -0.48
CA ALA A 14 14.66 -5.40 0.87
C ALA A 14 16.06 -5.96 1.18
N ASP A 15 16.32 -7.21 0.82
CA ASP A 15 17.61 -7.87 1.00
C ASP A 15 18.70 -7.18 0.17
N ALA A 16 18.40 -6.82 -1.08
CA ALA A 16 19.34 -6.09 -1.93
C ALA A 16 19.69 -4.70 -1.36
N ILE A 17 18.73 -3.99 -0.76
CA ILE A 17 18.97 -2.70 -0.10
C ILE A 17 19.89 -2.87 1.11
N ALA A 18 19.62 -3.86 1.97
CA ALA A 18 20.44 -4.13 3.15
C ALA A 18 21.88 -4.47 2.76
N ALA A 19 22.05 -5.43 1.83
CA ALA A 19 23.35 -5.84 1.33
C ALA A 19 24.11 -4.67 0.67
N SER A 20 23.42 -3.82 -0.09
CA SER A 20 24.04 -2.64 -0.71
C SER A 20 24.49 -1.60 0.32
N ALA A 21 23.79 -1.46 1.44
CA ALA A 21 24.16 -0.52 2.50
C ALA A 21 25.43 -0.99 3.23
N GLU A 22 25.49 -2.28 3.60
CA GLU A 22 26.66 -2.89 4.24
C GLU A 22 27.88 -2.84 3.32
N ALA A 23 27.73 -3.20 2.04
CA ALA A 23 28.83 -3.20 1.07
C ALA A 23 29.42 -1.81 0.82
N LYS A 24 28.59 -0.76 0.89
CA LYS A 24 29.01 0.62 0.59
C LYS A 24 29.66 1.31 1.80
N HIS A 25 29.19 1.02 3.00
CA HIS A 25 29.55 1.77 4.21
C HIS A 25 30.34 0.96 5.24
N GLY A 26 30.36 -0.38 5.13
CA GLY A 26 30.98 -1.28 6.08
C GLY A 26 30.14 -1.48 7.35
N ALA A 27 30.40 -2.58 8.06
CA ALA A 27 29.66 -2.97 9.26
C ALA A 27 29.87 -2.01 10.46
N ASP A 28 30.99 -1.29 10.49
CA ASP A 28 31.30 -0.31 11.54
C ASP A 28 30.42 0.95 11.45
N VAL A 29 29.84 1.21 10.27
CA VAL A 29 28.96 2.37 10.01
C VAL A 29 27.50 1.96 9.93
N VAL A 30 27.21 0.79 9.36
CA VAL A 30 25.85 0.27 9.20
C VAL A 30 25.80 -1.14 9.76
N ALA A 31 25.04 -1.32 10.85
CA ALA A 31 24.75 -2.60 11.45
C ALA A 31 23.24 -2.87 11.47
N PHE A 32 22.84 -4.09 11.13
CA PHE A 32 21.44 -4.51 11.17
C PHE A 32 21.19 -5.46 12.34
N ALA A 33 20.50 -4.99 13.37
CA ALA A 33 19.96 -5.85 14.41
C ALA A 33 18.64 -6.48 13.94
N ARG A 34 18.54 -7.81 13.95
CA ARG A 34 17.35 -8.56 13.52
C ARG A 34 16.70 -9.24 14.72
N GLY A 35 15.39 -9.44 14.66
CA GLY A 35 14.62 -10.06 15.75
C GLY A 35 14.36 -9.15 16.95
N VAL A 36 14.75 -7.87 16.86
CA VAL A 36 14.50 -6.84 17.88
C VAL A 36 13.64 -5.72 17.30
N GLY A 37 12.77 -5.15 18.14
CA GLY A 37 11.94 -3.99 17.80
C GLY A 37 12.04 -2.90 18.84
N VAL A 38 11.56 -1.71 18.53
CA VAL A 38 11.44 -0.61 19.51
C VAL A 38 10.32 -0.95 20.48
N ASP A 39 10.58 -0.86 21.78
CA ASP A 39 9.57 -1.04 22.83
C ASP A 39 9.15 0.29 23.48
N ALA A 40 10.15 1.08 23.88
CA ALA A 40 9.99 2.38 24.53
C ALA A 40 11.06 3.37 24.07
N ILE A 41 10.79 4.66 24.26
CA ILE A 41 11.72 5.75 23.97
C ILE A 41 11.64 6.76 25.11
N ASP A 42 12.79 7.08 25.70
CA ASP A 42 12.98 8.29 26.50
C ASP A 42 13.47 9.40 25.56
N PHE A 43 12.58 10.33 25.23
CA PHE A 43 12.87 11.42 24.29
C PHE A 43 13.82 12.47 24.91
N ASP A 44 13.74 12.71 26.21
CA ASP A 44 14.56 13.70 26.92
C ASP A 44 16.00 13.20 27.07
N ALA A 45 16.16 11.94 27.48
CA ALA A 45 17.47 11.30 27.59
C ALA A 45 18.03 10.84 26.24
N ARG A 46 17.19 10.81 25.19
CA ARG A 46 17.49 10.28 23.85
C ARG A 46 18.00 8.85 23.88
N VAL A 47 17.23 8.00 24.56
CA VAL A 47 17.51 6.57 24.68
C VAL A 47 16.32 5.79 24.15
N VAL A 48 16.59 4.83 23.27
CA VAL A 48 15.60 3.86 22.79
C VAL A 48 15.82 2.52 23.48
N THR A 49 14.72 1.92 23.94
CA THR A 49 14.70 0.55 24.44
C THR A 49 14.34 -0.39 23.30
N LEU A 50 15.29 -1.23 22.92
CA LEU A 50 15.09 -2.31 21.94
C LEU A 50 14.78 -3.61 22.68
N ALA A 51 13.74 -4.32 22.27
CA ALA A 51 13.36 -5.58 22.87
C ALA A 51 13.06 -6.65 21.83
N ALA A 52 13.37 -7.91 22.17
CA ALA A 52 12.84 -9.08 21.46
C ALA A 52 11.68 -9.67 22.26
N LYS A 53 10.55 -9.87 21.58
CA LYS A 53 9.31 -10.40 22.17
C LYS A 53 8.81 -11.56 21.32
N GLU A 54 8.34 -12.62 21.95
CA GLU A 54 7.70 -13.73 21.25
C GLU A 54 6.38 -13.28 20.64
N ALA A 55 6.13 -13.67 19.40
CA ALA A 55 4.90 -13.30 18.70
C ALA A 55 3.63 -13.81 19.42
N SER A 56 3.73 -14.92 20.15
CA SER A 56 2.63 -15.51 20.93
C SER A 56 2.41 -14.85 22.29
N ASP A 57 3.40 -14.11 22.81
CA ASP A 57 3.32 -13.46 24.12
C ASP A 57 3.99 -12.07 24.08
N PRO A 58 3.22 -11.00 23.89
CA PRO A 58 3.72 -9.63 23.87
C PRO A 58 4.32 -9.15 25.20
N ALA A 59 4.09 -9.87 26.31
CA ALA A 59 4.70 -9.58 27.61
C ALA A 59 6.04 -10.31 27.79
N SER A 60 6.34 -11.30 26.95
CA SER A 60 7.64 -11.95 26.94
C SER A 60 8.72 -10.95 26.51
N VAL A 61 9.79 -10.86 27.28
CA VAL A 61 10.99 -10.09 26.92
C VAL A 61 12.16 -11.04 27.03
N SER A 62 12.64 -11.53 25.88
CA SER A 62 13.80 -12.44 25.83
C SER A 62 15.12 -11.68 25.71
N TYR A 63 15.04 -10.41 25.32
CA TYR A 63 16.18 -9.51 25.17
C TYR A 63 15.72 -8.08 25.37
N GLU A 64 16.54 -7.28 26.06
CA GLU A 64 16.37 -5.84 26.19
C GLU A 64 17.73 -5.15 26.08
N GLN A 65 17.79 -4.04 25.34
CA GLN A 65 18.96 -3.20 25.21
C GLN A 65 18.58 -1.72 25.15
N LEU A 66 19.28 -0.89 25.92
CA LEU A 66 19.19 0.56 25.83
C LEU A 66 20.25 1.08 24.84
N VAL A 67 19.82 1.92 23.91
CA VAL A 67 20.69 2.51 22.89
C VAL A 67 20.48 4.02 22.85
N SER A 68 21.55 4.81 23.00
CA SER A 68 21.48 6.26 22.84
C SER A 68 21.43 6.66 21.37
N TYR A 69 20.75 7.76 21.05
CA TYR A 69 20.66 8.26 19.69
C TYR A 69 20.79 9.79 19.63
N ASP A 70 21.38 10.28 18.53
CA ASP A 70 21.33 11.71 18.17
C ASP A 70 20.11 12.01 17.28
N LEU A 71 19.78 11.05 16.40
CA LEU A 71 18.64 11.09 15.49
C LEU A 71 18.04 9.69 15.37
N LEU A 72 16.72 9.58 15.59
CA LEU A 72 15.97 8.35 15.37
C LEU A 72 15.10 8.50 14.11
N VAL A 73 15.32 7.64 13.12
CA VAL A 73 14.50 7.62 11.89
C VAL A 73 13.61 6.38 11.91
N ALA A 74 12.30 6.58 12.08
CA ALA A 74 11.33 5.50 12.13
C ALA A 74 10.84 5.13 10.72
N ALA A 75 11.15 3.90 10.31
CA ALA A 75 10.67 3.28 9.08
C ALA A 75 9.89 1.98 9.37
N ASP A 76 9.30 1.87 10.56
CA ASP A 76 8.69 0.68 11.17
C ASP A 76 7.24 0.40 10.70
N GLY A 77 6.79 1.11 9.66
CA GLY A 77 5.63 0.72 8.87
C GLY A 77 4.28 1.21 9.41
N VAL A 78 3.20 0.63 8.88
CA VAL A 78 1.83 1.12 9.14
C VAL A 78 1.43 1.05 10.61
N ASN A 79 1.97 0.09 11.37
CA ASN A 79 1.76 -0.07 12.81
C ASN A 79 2.96 0.45 13.62
N SER A 80 3.53 1.59 13.19
CA SER A 80 4.72 2.18 13.79
C SER A 80 4.59 2.36 15.30
N ARG A 81 5.48 1.70 16.06
CA ARG A 81 5.59 1.86 17.50
C ARG A 81 6.13 3.23 17.85
N VAL A 82 7.09 3.73 17.08
CA VAL A 82 7.67 5.06 17.28
C VAL A 82 6.60 6.15 17.12
N ARG A 83 5.75 6.05 16.09
CA ARG A 83 4.64 6.99 15.90
C ARG A 83 3.67 6.96 17.09
N SER A 84 3.27 5.78 17.57
CA SER A 84 2.39 5.68 18.72
C SER A 84 3.00 6.28 19.99
N LEU A 85 4.32 6.16 20.18
CA LEU A 85 5.02 6.80 21.30
C LEU A 85 5.06 8.33 21.16
N LEU A 86 5.27 8.85 19.95
CA LEU A 86 5.21 10.30 19.68
C LEU A 86 3.80 10.87 19.90
N GLU A 87 2.77 10.12 19.50
CA GLU A 87 1.38 10.51 19.75
C GLU A 87 1.07 10.54 21.24
N ALA A 88 1.49 9.52 21.99
CA ALA A 88 1.32 9.45 23.44
C ALA A 88 2.05 10.58 24.17
N ALA A 89 3.20 11.02 23.65
CA ALA A 89 3.94 12.20 24.14
C ALA A 89 3.27 13.54 23.77
N GLY A 90 2.24 13.53 22.92
CA GLY A 90 1.56 14.76 22.45
C GLY A 90 2.35 15.51 21.38
N ASP A 91 3.35 14.88 20.77
CA ASP A 91 4.21 15.49 19.77
C ASP A 91 3.56 15.55 18.38
N VAL A 92 2.73 14.55 18.07
CA VAL A 92 1.98 14.45 16.83
C VAL A 92 0.51 14.13 17.12
N VAL A 93 -0.37 14.54 16.21
CA VAL A 93 -1.76 14.07 16.15
C VAL A 93 -1.82 13.07 15.01
N VAL A 94 -2.34 11.88 15.28
CA VAL A 94 -2.50 10.81 14.28
C VAL A 94 -3.97 10.62 14.00
N ASP A 95 -4.30 10.51 12.72
CA ASP A 95 -5.62 10.10 12.24
C ASP A 95 -5.45 8.85 11.38
N GLN A 96 -6.04 7.73 11.84
CA GLN A 96 -5.99 6.45 11.16
C GLN A 96 -7.40 5.98 10.80
N HIS A 97 -7.59 5.65 9.52
CA HIS A 97 -8.81 5.06 9.01
C HIS A 97 -8.50 3.70 8.41
N SER A 98 -9.05 2.64 9.01
CA SER A 98 -9.10 1.33 8.37
C SER A 98 -10.25 1.30 7.39
N ASP A 99 -10.00 0.88 6.16
CA ASP A 99 -11.09 0.57 5.23
C ASP A 99 -11.37 -0.95 5.30
N GLU A 100 -12.65 -1.28 5.17
CA GLU A 100 -13.21 -2.59 5.48
C GLU A 100 -13.31 -3.50 4.26
N MET A 101 -12.86 -3.02 3.10
CA MET A 101 -12.63 -3.89 1.95
C MET A 101 -11.56 -4.91 2.30
N LEU A 102 -11.73 -6.12 1.77
CA LEU A 102 -10.90 -7.27 2.08
C LEU A 102 -10.23 -7.77 0.81
N PHE A 103 -9.15 -8.53 0.95
CA PHE A 103 -8.54 -9.21 -0.19
C PHE A 103 -8.09 -10.64 0.09
N LYS A 104 -8.13 -11.47 -0.96
CA LYS A 104 -7.50 -12.79 -1.05
C LYS A 104 -6.66 -12.87 -2.33
N THR A 105 -5.78 -13.86 -2.42
CA THR A 105 -4.96 -14.08 -3.62
C THR A 105 -5.26 -15.42 -4.27
N ILE A 106 -5.20 -15.46 -5.60
CA ILE A 106 -5.37 -16.68 -6.40
C ILE A 106 -4.36 -16.69 -7.54
N ARG A 107 -3.84 -17.88 -7.90
CA ARG A 107 -2.95 -18.00 -9.05
C ARG A 107 -3.78 -18.07 -10.33
N LEU A 108 -3.45 -17.23 -11.31
CA LEU A 108 -4.05 -17.35 -12.63
C LEU A 108 -3.17 -18.24 -13.51
N PRO A 109 -3.76 -19.09 -14.37
CA PRO A 109 -3.00 -19.85 -15.34
C PRO A 109 -2.29 -18.91 -16.32
N ALA A 110 -1.20 -19.39 -16.92
CA ALA A 110 -0.59 -18.69 -18.04
C ALA A 110 -1.57 -18.71 -19.23
N GLN A 111 -2.30 -17.62 -19.41
CA GLN A 111 -3.26 -17.53 -20.51
C GLN A 111 -2.58 -17.30 -21.86
N THR A 112 -3.18 -17.87 -22.89
CA THR A 112 -3.01 -17.44 -24.29
C THR A 112 -4.23 -16.59 -24.63
N PRO A 113 -4.12 -15.28 -24.89
CA PRO A 113 -5.28 -14.41 -25.03
C PRO A 113 -6.20 -14.87 -26.18
N PRO A 114 -7.52 -15.07 -25.94
CA PRO A 114 -8.43 -15.62 -26.95
C PRO A 114 -8.79 -14.64 -28.10
N ASN A 115 -8.41 -13.37 -27.99
CA ASN A 115 -8.79 -12.31 -28.95
C ASN A 115 -7.62 -11.70 -29.73
N TYR A 116 -6.44 -12.30 -29.73
CA TYR A 116 -5.45 -11.93 -30.74
C TYR A 116 -5.63 -12.85 -31.94
N PRO A 117 -6.04 -12.29 -33.11
CA PRO A 117 -6.30 -13.10 -34.29
C PRO A 117 -5.10 -13.99 -34.59
N HIS A 118 -5.43 -15.20 -35.02
CA HIS A 118 -4.55 -16.27 -35.48
C HIS A 118 -3.54 -15.79 -36.53
N ASP A 119 -2.51 -15.07 -36.08
CA ASP A 119 -1.34 -14.71 -36.89
C ASP A 119 -0.04 -15.12 -36.19
N GLY A 120 -0.12 -16.10 -35.28
CA GLY A 120 1.01 -16.91 -34.85
C GLY A 120 2.19 -16.18 -34.20
N THR A 121 2.06 -14.93 -33.76
CA THR A 121 3.21 -14.22 -33.20
C THR A 121 3.34 -14.43 -31.69
N VAL A 122 4.35 -15.22 -31.30
CA VAL A 122 4.96 -15.37 -29.97
C VAL A 122 5.01 -14.07 -29.12
N LYS A 123 4.98 -12.91 -29.78
CA LYS A 123 4.99 -11.56 -29.21
C LYS A 123 3.77 -11.23 -28.31
N VAL A 124 2.57 -11.73 -28.61
CA VAL A 124 1.36 -11.39 -27.82
C VAL A 124 1.38 -12.09 -26.46
N ALA A 125 1.66 -13.40 -26.44
CA ALA A 125 1.82 -14.16 -25.21
C ALA A 125 2.98 -13.62 -24.35
N ALA A 126 4.09 -13.21 -24.99
CA ALA A 126 5.21 -12.58 -24.30
C ALA A 126 4.87 -11.19 -23.70
N THR A 127 3.95 -10.46 -24.32
CA THR A 127 3.50 -9.15 -23.82
C THR A 127 2.52 -9.33 -22.67
N TRP A 128 1.57 -10.26 -22.77
CA TRP A 128 0.61 -10.58 -21.70
C TRP A 128 1.30 -10.91 -20.37
N ARG A 129 2.36 -11.73 -20.41
CA ARG A 129 3.17 -12.10 -19.23
C ARG A 129 3.92 -10.94 -18.58
N LYS A 130 3.99 -9.77 -19.24
CA LYS A 130 4.69 -8.57 -18.76
C LYS A 130 3.73 -7.42 -18.43
N CYS A 131 2.43 -7.64 -18.54
CA CYS A 131 1.42 -6.61 -18.29
C CYS A 131 0.80 -6.77 -16.91
N PHE A 132 0.43 -5.63 -16.31
CA PHE A 132 -0.45 -5.58 -15.15
C PHE A 132 -1.90 -5.69 -15.63
N HIS A 133 -2.61 -6.74 -15.22
CA HIS A 133 -3.99 -6.97 -15.63
C HIS A 133 -4.99 -6.53 -14.57
N THR A 134 -6.13 -6.01 -15.00
CA THR A 134 -7.18 -5.50 -14.11
C THR A 134 -8.56 -5.87 -14.60
N TRP A 135 -9.41 -6.36 -13.70
CA TRP A 135 -10.83 -6.60 -13.93
C TRP A 135 -11.64 -5.82 -12.90
N PRO A 136 -12.11 -4.60 -13.22
CA PRO A 136 -12.98 -3.83 -12.34
C PRO A 136 -14.45 -4.26 -12.48
N ARG A 137 -15.14 -4.47 -11.36
CA ARG A 137 -16.57 -4.84 -11.25
C ARG A 137 -17.25 -4.10 -10.08
N GLY A 138 -17.12 -2.76 -10.06
CA GLY A 138 -17.66 -1.92 -8.98
C GLY A 138 -16.89 -2.13 -7.67
N LEU A 139 -17.59 -2.61 -6.62
CA LEU A 139 -16.98 -2.95 -5.32
C LEU A 139 -16.12 -4.23 -5.38
N MET A 140 -16.18 -4.98 -6.47
CA MET A 140 -15.40 -6.19 -6.66
C MET A 140 -14.32 -5.92 -7.69
N SER A 141 -13.07 -6.29 -7.41
CA SER A 141 -11.99 -6.12 -8.38
C SER A 141 -10.96 -7.23 -8.30
N LEU A 142 -10.32 -7.49 -9.44
CA LEU A 142 -9.22 -8.44 -9.54
C LEU A 142 -8.03 -7.75 -10.21
N LEU A 143 -6.87 -7.77 -9.55
CA LEU A 143 -5.64 -7.14 -10.01
C LEU A 143 -4.53 -8.20 -10.10
N ALA A 144 -3.90 -8.37 -11.25
CA ALA A 144 -2.85 -9.36 -11.45
C ALA A 144 -1.57 -8.70 -11.99
N PRO A 145 -0.69 -8.21 -11.10
CA PRO A 145 0.66 -7.83 -11.50
C PRO A 145 1.44 -9.05 -11.98
N PRO A 146 2.35 -8.89 -12.97
CA PRO A 146 3.17 -9.98 -13.44
C PRO A 146 4.31 -10.27 -12.47
N CYS A 147 4.54 -11.55 -12.16
CA CYS A 147 5.78 -11.98 -11.52
C CYS A 147 6.95 -11.92 -12.52
N PRO A 148 8.21 -11.83 -12.07
CA PRO A 148 9.37 -11.82 -12.96
C PRO A 148 9.47 -13.02 -13.91
N ASN A 149 8.98 -14.20 -13.48
CA ASN A 149 8.90 -15.42 -14.29
C ASN A 149 7.69 -15.46 -15.25
N GLY A 150 6.85 -14.41 -15.26
CA GLY A 150 5.65 -14.29 -16.09
C GLY A 150 4.41 -14.99 -15.53
N SER A 151 4.46 -15.59 -14.34
CA SER A 151 3.26 -16.07 -13.66
C SER A 151 2.44 -14.90 -13.14
N LEU A 152 1.13 -15.11 -12.94
CA LEU A 152 0.22 -14.09 -12.45
C LEU A 152 -0.36 -14.56 -11.11
N THR A 153 -0.13 -13.77 -10.06
CA THR A 153 -0.86 -13.91 -8.80
C THR A 153 -1.84 -12.76 -8.71
N ALA A 154 -3.12 -13.08 -8.82
CA ALA A 154 -4.19 -12.11 -8.74
C ALA A 154 -4.56 -11.81 -7.29
N THR A 155 -4.77 -10.53 -7.00
CA THR A 155 -5.42 -10.03 -5.78
C THR A 155 -6.89 -9.77 -6.08
N VAL A 156 -7.77 -10.53 -5.43
CA VAL A 156 -9.22 -10.33 -5.48
C VAL A 156 -9.60 -9.46 -4.29
N ILE A 157 -10.28 -8.35 -4.55
CA ILE A 157 -10.74 -7.38 -3.54
C ILE A 157 -12.27 -7.38 -3.53
N LEU A 158 -12.85 -7.61 -2.35
CA LEU A 158 -14.30 -7.66 -2.11
C LEU A 158 -14.68 -6.77 -0.92
N PRO A 159 -15.94 -6.29 -0.85
CA PRO A 159 -16.40 -5.51 0.30
C PRO A 159 -16.53 -6.38 1.57
N GLY A 160 -16.20 -5.78 2.70
CA GLY A 160 -16.48 -6.26 4.05
C GLY A 160 -17.16 -5.16 4.89
N GLY A 161 -17.54 -5.46 6.13
CA GLY A 161 -18.08 -4.49 7.08
C GLY A 161 -19.25 -3.65 6.53
N VAL A 162 -19.19 -2.34 6.76
CA VAL A 162 -20.09 -1.30 6.26
C VAL A 162 -20.17 -1.30 4.72
N HIS A 163 -19.08 -1.59 4.01
CA HIS A 163 -19.13 -1.70 2.55
C HIS A 163 -19.98 -2.89 2.09
N ALA A 164 -19.91 -4.01 2.80
CA ALA A 164 -20.75 -5.18 2.53
C ALA A 164 -22.21 -4.94 2.96
N ALA A 165 -22.44 -4.30 4.12
CA ALA A 165 -23.78 -4.01 4.62
C ALA A 165 -24.57 -3.05 3.71
N ASN A 166 -23.86 -2.12 3.07
CA ASN A 166 -24.45 -1.17 2.12
C ASN A 166 -24.45 -1.69 0.67
N ALA A 167 -23.92 -2.89 0.43
CA ALA A 167 -23.94 -3.51 -0.89
C ALA A 167 -25.28 -4.23 -1.13
N GLY A 168 -25.71 -4.29 -2.40
CA GLY A 168 -26.87 -5.08 -2.79
C GLY A 168 -26.66 -6.57 -2.56
N SER A 169 -27.76 -7.35 -2.49
CA SER A 169 -27.73 -8.82 -2.33
C SER A 169 -26.82 -9.52 -3.34
N ASP A 170 -26.72 -8.93 -4.53
CA ASP A 170 -26.04 -9.49 -5.70
C ASP A 170 -24.53 -9.25 -5.67
N VAL A 171 -24.01 -8.52 -4.67
CA VAL A 171 -22.58 -8.30 -4.48
C VAL A 171 -21.96 -9.43 -3.68
N TRP A 172 -20.85 -9.98 -4.18
CA TRP A 172 -20.10 -11.02 -3.50
C TRP A 172 -19.27 -10.46 -2.34
N THR A 173 -19.27 -11.19 -1.23
CA THR A 173 -18.40 -10.98 -0.06
C THR A 173 -17.66 -12.28 0.23
N PHE A 174 -16.55 -12.24 0.95
CA PHE A 174 -15.80 -13.46 1.25
C PHE A 174 -16.56 -14.45 2.13
N ASP A 175 -17.51 -13.99 2.95
CA ASP A 175 -18.35 -14.87 3.78
C ASP A 175 -19.29 -15.75 2.94
N LYS A 176 -19.62 -15.32 1.72
CA LYS A 176 -20.40 -16.11 0.75
C LYS A 176 -19.57 -17.15 0.02
N ILE A 177 -18.24 -17.17 0.20
CA ILE A 177 -17.31 -18.05 -0.51
C ILE A 177 -16.66 -19.00 0.50
N SER A 178 -17.36 -20.07 0.84
CA SER A 178 -16.91 -21.05 1.84
C SER A 178 -16.45 -22.37 1.23
N THR A 179 -16.85 -22.66 -0.01
CA THR A 179 -16.50 -23.90 -0.70
C THR A 179 -15.83 -23.63 -2.05
N ALA A 180 -15.18 -24.65 -2.61
CA ALA A 180 -14.61 -24.57 -3.95
C ALA A 180 -15.68 -24.27 -5.02
N GLU A 181 -16.89 -24.80 -4.84
CA GLU A 181 -18.01 -24.55 -5.77
C GLU A 181 -18.54 -23.11 -5.66
N ASP A 182 -18.61 -22.54 -4.45
CA ASP A 182 -18.94 -21.11 -4.29
C ASP A 182 -17.88 -20.22 -4.97
N ALA A 183 -16.60 -20.57 -4.83
CA ALA A 183 -15.52 -19.87 -5.48
C ALA A 183 -15.62 -19.99 -7.01
N ALA A 184 -15.94 -21.18 -7.53
CA ALA A 184 -16.14 -21.40 -8.97
C ALA A 184 -17.29 -20.54 -9.51
N ARG A 185 -18.44 -20.52 -8.80
CA ARG A 185 -19.60 -19.68 -9.14
C ARG A 185 -19.23 -18.20 -9.13
N PHE A 186 -18.56 -17.74 -8.08
CA PHE A 186 -18.09 -16.37 -7.96
C PHE A 186 -17.21 -15.94 -9.14
N PHE A 187 -16.21 -16.74 -9.53
CA PHE A 187 -15.35 -16.42 -10.66
C PHE A 187 -16.09 -16.47 -11.99
N ALA A 188 -16.98 -17.44 -12.20
CA ALA A 188 -17.78 -17.54 -13.42
C ALA A 188 -18.73 -16.33 -13.60
N GLU A 189 -19.35 -15.85 -12.52
CA GLU A 189 -20.27 -14.71 -12.56
C GLU A 189 -19.55 -13.36 -12.62
N THR A 190 -18.48 -13.19 -11.83
CA THR A 190 -17.86 -11.87 -11.62
C THR A 190 -16.69 -11.64 -12.58
N PHE A 191 -15.89 -12.68 -12.85
CA PHE A 191 -14.65 -12.62 -13.62
C PHE A 191 -14.54 -13.75 -14.67
N PRO A 192 -15.53 -13.90 -15.57
CA PRO A 192 -15.61 -15.02 -16.52
C PRO A 192 -14.42 -15.15 -17.47
N ASP A 193 -13.63 -14.09 -17.66
CA ASP A 193 -12.48 -14.03 -18.54
C ASP A 193 -11.12 -14.12 -17.81
N ALA A 194 -11.11 -14.12 -16.47
CA ALA A 194 -9.87 -14.12 -15.69
C ALA A 194 -9.09 -15.44 -15.75
N PHE A 195 -9.72 -16.55 -16.12
CA PHE A 195 -9.08 -17.87 -16.24
C PHE A 195 -8.95 -18.39 -17.68
N GLY A 196 -9.56 -17.68 -18.63
CA GLY A 196 -9.52 -18.03 -20.04
C GLY A 196 -10.90 -18.41 -20.55
N ARG A 197 -10.95 -19.01 -21.73
CA ARG A 197 -12.17 -19.57 -22.30
C ARG A 197 -11.89 -20.97 -22.79
N ASP A 198 -12.74 -21.90 -22.42
CA ASP A 198 -12.76 -23.26 -22.94
C ASP A 198 -13.65 -23.29 -24.18
N VAL A 199 -13.22 -24.02 -25.20
CA VAL A 199 -13.99 -24.24 -26.42
C VAL A 199 -14.37 -25.71 -26.46
N ASP A 200 -15.66 -25.99 -26.43
CA ASP A 200 -16.17 -27.35 -26.59
C ASP A 200 -15.84 -27.83 -28.01
N ALA A 201 -15.07 -28.93 -28.09
CA ALA A 201 -14.55 -29.44 -29.35
C ALA A 201 -15.64 -29.95 -30.31
N MET A 202 -16.82 -30.28 -29.78
CA MET A 202 -17.91 -30.91 -30.55
C MET A 202 -18.97 -29.89 -31.00
N THR A 203 -19.26 -28.90 -30.15
CA THR A 203 -20.32 -27.92 -30.35
C THR A 203 -19.78 -26.54 -30.73
N GLY A 204 -18.49 -26.29 -30.52
CA GLY A 204 -17.87 -24.97 -30.67
C GLY A 204 -18.33 -23.95 -29.63
N ALA A 205 -19.08 -24.39 -28.60
CA ALA A 205 -19.54 -23.51 -27.53
C ALA A 205 -18.35 -22.99 -26.72
N VAL A 206 -18.38 -21.71 -26.37
CA VAL A 206 -17.31 -21.05 -25.62
C VAL A 206 -17.80 -20.74 -24.21
N SER A 207 -17.15 -21.31 -23.20
CA SER A 207 -17.46 -21.08 -21.78
C SER A 207 -16.25 -20.53 -21.02
N PRO A 208 -16.46 -19.81 -19.90
CA PRO A 208 -15.38 -19.46 -18.97
C PRO A 208 -14.57 -20.69 -18.56
N THR A 209 -13.24 -20.61 -18.60
CA THR A 209 -12.40 -21.69 -18.07
C THR A 209 -12.59 -21.79 -16.57
N ARG A 210 -12.91 -22.99 -16.07
CA ARG A 210 -13.02 -23.23 -14.63
C ARG A 210 -11.62 -23.16 -13.98
N PRO A 211 -11.43 -22.44 -12.87
CA PRO A 211 -10.15 -22.45 -12.15
C PRO A 211 -9.79 -23.87 -11.66
N PRO A 212 -8.50 -24.22 -11.54
CA PRO A 212 -8.10 -25.52 -10.98
C PRO A 212 -8.68 -25.76 -9.59
N GLU A 213 -9.14 -26.99 -9.32
CA GLU A 213 -9.86 -27.32 -8.07
C GLU A 213 -9.02 -27.00 -6.81
N GLU A 214 -7.73 -27.29 -6.83
CA GLU A 214 -6.79 -26.95 -5.74
C GLU A 214 -6.75 -25.44 -5.45
N GLU A 215 -6.79 -24.59 -6.49
CA GLU A 215 -6.82 -23.12 -6.30
C GLU A 215 -8.16 -22.66 -5.73
N LEU A 216 -9.27 -23.28 -6.14
CA LEU A 216 -10.60 -22.97 -5.62
C LEU A 216 -10.71 -23.32 -4.14
N GLU A 217 -10.28 -24.52 -3.74
CA GLU A 217 -10.24 -24.96 -2.35
C GLU A 217 -9.34 -24.05 -1.50
N ARG A 218 -8.14 -23.74 -2.00
CA ARG A 218 -7.22 -22.82 -1.34
C ARG A 218 -7.82 -21.41 -1.19
N PHE A 219 -8.49 -20.90 -2.21
CA PHE A 219 -9.10 -19.58 -2.18
C PHE A 219 -10.28 -19.50 -1.20
N ALA A 220 -11.14 -20.53 -1.18
CA ALA A 220 -12.26 -20.63 -0.26
C ALA A 220 -11.79 -20.70 1.19
N SER A 221 -10.84 -21.61 1.49
CA SER A 221 -10.31 -21.83 2.84
C SER A 221 -9.37 -20.73 3.36
N ALA A 222 -8.75 -19.95 2.48
CA ALA A 222 -7.85 -18.88 2.90
C ALA A 222 -8.58 -17.79 3.69
N ARG A 223 -7.94 -17.26 4.73
CA ARG A 223 -8.45 -16.09 5.47
C ARG A 223 -8.35 -14.84 4.58
N ALA A 224 -9.41 -14.03 4.58
CA ALA A 224 -9.38 -12.72 3.94
C ALA A 224 -8.53 -11.74 4.76
N ASN A 225 -7.73 -10.93 4.08
CA ASN A 225 -6.88 -9.91 4.69
C ASN A 225 -7.56 -8.54 4.63
N PRO A 226 -7.42 -7.68 5.65
CA PRO A 226 -7.92 -6.31 5.60
C PRO A 226 -7.16 -5.52 4.54
N GLY A 227 -7.86 -4.70 3.76
CA GLY A 227 -7.25 -4.03 2.61
C GLY A 227 -6.33 -2.85 2.96
N GLY A 228 -6.30 -2.41 4.23
CA GLY A 228 -5.24 -1.57 4.75
C GLY A 228 -5.72 -0.43 5.64
N VAL A 229 -4.75 0.35 6.12
CA VAL A 229 -5.00 1.53 6.96
C VAL A 229 -4.45 2.76 6.23
N THR A 230 -5.25 3.81 6.16
CA THR A 230 -4.78 5.14 5.75
C THR A 230 -4.42 5.92 7.00
N THR A 231 -3.21 6.46 7.04
CA THR A 231 -2.68 7.21 8.18
C THR A 231 -2.29 8.59 7.73
N THR A 232 -2.81 9.61 8.41
CA THR A 232 -2.34 10.99 8.30
C THR A 232 -1.83 11.46 9.65
N ILE A 233 -0.77 12.27 9.63
CA ILE A 233 -0.15 12.80 10.84
C ILE A 233 0.11 14.29 10.71
N SER A 234 0.02 15.01 11.83
CA SER A 234 0.20 16.47 11.86
C SER A 234 1.62 16.92 11.52
N SER A 235 2.63 16.10 11.82
CA SER A 235 4.05 16.39 11.59
C SER A 235 4.82 15.10 11.29
N LEU A 236 5.81 15.16 10.40
CA LEU A 236 6.70 14.04 10.06
C LEU A 236 7.89 13.90 11.02
N ALA A 237 7.95 14.72 12.07
CA ALA A 237 9.03 14.73 13.04
C ALA A 237 8.51 15.14 14.42
N ALA A 238 9.22 14.69 15.45
CA ALA A 238 9.09 15.19 16.82
C ALA A 238 9.29 16.70 16.89
N ARG A 239 8.76 17.35 17.92
CA ARG A 239 8.80 18.82 18.07
C ARG A 239 10.23 19.34 18.18
N ASP A 240 11.11 18.57 18.79
CA ASP A 240 12.53 18.89 18.99
C ASP A 240 13.41 18.54 17.79
N GLY A 241 12.86 17.81 16.81
CA GLY A 241 13.54 17.36 15.60
C GLY A 241 14.51 16.18 15.79
N THR A 242 14.48 15.49 16.95
CA THR A 242 15.36 14.34 17.22
C THR A 242 14.81 13.02 16.66
N VAL A 243 13.51 12.98 16.33
CA VAL A 243 12.86 11.82 15.73
C VAL A 243 12.17 12.22 14.43
N ALA A 244 12.36 11.43 13.37
CA ALA A 244 11.71 11.61 12.08
C ALA A 244 10.97 10.34 11.65
N LEU A 245 9.75 10.48 11.15
CA LEU A 245 8.94 9.40 10.60
C LEU A 245 9.09 9.37 9.07
N ILE A 246 9.28 8.19 8.50
CA ILE A 246 9.33 8.01 7.04
C ILE A 246 8.47 6.82 6.57
N GLY A 247 8.00 6.92 5.33
CA GLY A 247 7.18 5.90 4.71
C GLY A 247 5.88 5.62 5.45
N ASP A 248 5.44 4.36 5.56
CA ASP A 248 4.14 4.06 6.19
C ASP A 248 4.10 4.37 7.70
N ALA A 249 5.26 4.58 8.34
CA ALA A 249 5.30 5.14 9.70
C ALA A 249 4.82 6.59 9.71
N ALA A 250 5.14 7.35 8.66
CA ALA A 250 4.73 8.73 8.45
C ALA A 250 3.34 8.88 7.81
N HIS A 251 3.10 8.13 6.73
CA HIS A 251 1.87 8.21 5.95
C HIS A 251 1.59 6.84 5.32
N SER A 252 0.44 6.26 5.61
CA SER A 252 0.00 5.03 4.96
C SER A 252 -1.22 5.33 4.10
N MET A 253 -1.38 4.56 3.03
CA MET A 253 -2.46 4.74 2.08
C MET A 253 -2.95 3.37 1.61
N TRP A 254 -4.19 3.33 1.17
CA TRP A 254 -4.78 2.12 0.60
C TRP A 254 -3.96 1.61 -0.61
N PRO A 255 -3.68 0.30 -0.70
CA PRO A 255 -2.76 -0.26 -1.70
C PRO A 255 -3.28 -0.24 -3.14
N SER A 256 -4.55 0.12 -3.38
CA SER A 256 -5.16 0.14 -4.72
C SER A 256 -4.42 1.04 -5.71
N LEU A 257 -3.72 2.06 -5.23
CA LEU A 257 -2.92 2.96 -6.08
C LEU A 257 -1.55 2.37 -6.46
N GLY A 258 -1.11 1.28 -5.81
CA GLY A 258 0.21 0.67 -6.02
C GLY A 258 1.38 1.64 -5.74
N GLN A 259 1.12 2.75 -5.04
CA GLN A 259 2.08 3.83 -4.82
C GLN A 259 2.72 3.81 -3.43
N GLY A 260 2.31 2.92 -2.51
CA GLY A 260 2.86 2.89 -1.16
C GLY A 260 4.39 2.88 -1.17
N CYS A 261 5.01 1.92 -1.87
CA CYS A 261 6.46 1.87 -2.03
C CYS A 261 7.04 3.10 -2.76
N ASN A 262 6.40 3.58 -3.81
CA ASN A 262 6.90 4.73 -4.60
C ASN A 262 6.85 6.06 -3.85
N ALA A 263 5.81 6.26 -3.03
CA ALA A 263 5.63 7.44 -2.21
C ALA A 263 6.67 7.49 -1.09
N ARG A 264 7.08 6.33 -0.54
CA ARG A 264 8.18 6.21 0.42
C ARG A 264 9.50 6.76 -0.13
N TRP A 265 9.78 6.57 -1.43
CA TRP A 265 11.02 7.03 -2.07
C TRP A 265 11.00 8.50 -2.49
N ARG A 266 9.83 9.15 -2.58
CA ARG A 266 9.76 10.55 -3.02
C ARG A 266 10.26 11.49 -1.92
N ARG A 267 11.53 11.89 -2.06
CA ARG A 267 12.21 12.90 -1.26
C ARG A 267 11.44 14.23 -1.33
N ARG A 268 10.63 14.54 -0.31
CA ARG A 268 10.34 15.95 0.01
C ARG A 268 11.55 16.44 0.80
N SER A 269 12.31 17.37 0.23
CA SER A 269 13.33 18.09 0.98
C SER A 269 12.67 18.67 2.24
N ILE A 270 13.03 18.17 3.41
CA ILE A 270 12.68 18.78 4.69
C ILE A 270 13.44 20.11 4.71
N SER A 271 12.82 21.16 4.16
CA SER A 271 13.35 22.51 4.26
C SER A 271 13.15 22.96 5.69
N ARG A 272 14.26 23.17 6.43
CA ARG A 272 14.24 23.83 7.74
C ARG A 272 13.36 25.08 7.65
N PRO A 273 12.43 25.33 8.59
CA PRO A 273 11.79 26.62 8.66
C PRO A 273 12.89 27.67 8.88
N ARG A 274 13.06 28.56 7.90
CA ARG A 274 13.94 29.73 8.05
C ARG A 274 13.38 30.54 9.22
N SER A 275 14.13 30.64 10.31
CA SER A 275 13.88 31.60 11.37
C SER A 275 13.97 33.01 10.77
N SER A 276 12.82 33.67 10.63
CA SER A 276 12.78 35.10 10.34
C SER A 276 13.13 35.88 11.61
N PRO A 277 14.10 36.81 11.60
CA PRO A 277 14.34 37.66 12.74
C PRO A 277 13.13 38.59 12.94
N ARG A 278 12.56 38.59 14.14
CA ARG A 278 11.61 39.61 14.58
C ARG A 278 12.24 40.99 14.40
N ARG A 279 11.65 41.84 13.56
CA ARG A 279 11.81 43.29 13.63
C ARG A 279 10.44 43.91 13.86
N GLY A 280 10.25 44.43 15.08
CA GLY A 280 9.15 45.31 15.40
C GLY A 280 9.31 46.63 14.65
N ALA A 281 8.24 47.07 14.01
CA ALA A 281 7.98 48.48 13.72
C ALA A 281 6.49 48.60 13.37
N THR A 282 5.73 49.12 14.32
CA THR A 282 4.35 49.60 14.17
C THR A 282 4.28 50.64 13.05
N ARG A 283 3.49 50.38 12.00
CA ARG A 283 2.99 51.45 11.13
C ARG A 283 1.55 51.17 10.71
N ARG A 284 0.64 51.95 11.32
CA ARG A 284 -0.80 51.97 11.05
C ARG A 284 -1.05 52.20 9.55
N LYS A 285 -1.78 51.29 8.89
CA LYS A 285 -2.34 51.53 7.54
C LYS A 285 -3.71 52.19 7.68
N ARG A 286 -3.83 53.38 7.10
CA ARG A 286 -5.05 54.17 6.93
C ARG A 286 -5.86 53.52 5.79
N TRP A 287 -7.12 53.19 6.04
CA TRP A 287 -8.07 52.77 5.01
C TRP A 287 -8.51 54.00 4.22
N ARG A 288 -8.39 53.95 2.88
CA ARG A 288 -9.10 54.86 1.97
C ARG A 288 -10.05 54.01 1.13
N THR A 289 -11.32 54.30 1.27
CA THR A 289 -12.44 53.81 0.50
C THR A 289 -12.43 54.44 -0.90
N SER A 290 -12.73 53.64 -1.92
CA SER A 290 -13.03 54.10 -3.27
C SER A 290 -14.38 53.51 -3.70
N THR A 291 -15.35 54.38 -3.93
CA THR A 291 -16.64 54.11 -4.59
C THR A 291 -16.62 54.69 -6.02
N PRO A 292 -17.62 54.43 -6.89
CA PRO A 292 -17.46 53.72 -8.16
C PRO A 292 -17.50 54.64 -9.41
N CYS A 293 -17.07 54.12 -10.56
CA CYS A 293 -17.18 54.80 -11.86
C CYS A 293 -18.45 54.37 -12.59
N GLU A 294 -19.43 55.28 -12.68
CA GLU A 294 -20.51 55.26 -13.69
C GLU A 294 -19.97 55.73 -15.05
N GLY A 295 -20.53 55.16 -16.11
CA GLY A 295 -19.99 55.28 -17.47
C GLY A 295 -20.39 56.52 -18.26
N ARG A 296 -19.96 56.55 -19.53
CA ARG A 296 -20.61 57.25 -20.65
C ARG A 296 -20.12 56.70 -22.00
N ARG A 297 -21.09 56.48 -22.90
CA ARG A 297 -20.98 56.11 -24.32
C ARG A 297 -20.57 57.31 -25.19
N CYS A 298 -20.00 57.04 -26.37
CA CYS A 298 -20.40 57.51 -27.73
C CYS A 298 -19.26 57.14 -28.72
N GLY A 299 -19.48 56.29 -29.73
CA GLY A 299 -19.87 56.65 -31.12
C GLY A 299 -18.64 56.56 -32.03
N ARG A 300 -18.59 55.96 -33.23
CA ARG A 300 -19.58 55.55 -34.23
C ARG A 300 -19.37 54.09 -34.63
#